data_AF-A0AA40WEU1-F1
#
_entry.id   AF-A0AA40WEU1-F1
#
_cell.length_a   1.000
_cell.length_b   1.000
_cell.length_c   1.000
_cell.angle_alpha   90.00
_cell.angle_beta   90.00
_cell.angle_gamma   90.00
#
_symmetry.space_group_name_H-M   'P 1'
#
loop_
_entity.id
_entity.type
_entity.pdbx_description
1 polymer ?
#
loop_
_entity_poly.entity_id
_entity_poly.type
_entity_poly.pdbx_seq_one_letter_code
_entity_poly.pdbx_strand_id
1 'polypeptide(L)'
;MKEIIARNKAGEHLGICSVCSAHPLVIESSLLFDLNTDNKVLIEATSNQVNQFGGYTGMKPADFRDFVYGIAQEVGFPRERLILGGDHLGPNCWQNEPAAAAMEKS
;
A
#
# COMPACT_ATOMS: atom_id res chain seq x y z
N MET A 1 1.24 -12.30 -3.80
CA MET A 1 2.59 -11.76 -4.06
C MET A 1 3.64 -12.84 -4.31
N LYS A 2 3.99 -13.71 -3.33
CA LYS A 2 5.08 -14.70 -3.50
C LYS A 2 4.91 -15.60 -4.73
N GLU A 3 3.68 -16.00 -5.03
CA GLU A 3 3.35 -16.79 -6.22
C GLU A 3 3.59 -16.02 -7.54
N ILE A 4 3.19 -14.73 -7.61
CA ILE A 4 3.45 -13.87 -8.77
C ILE A 4 4.96 -13.80 -9.05
N ILE A 5 5.76 -13.59 -7.99
CA ILE A 5 7.23 -13.57 -8.10
C ILE A 5 7.77 -14.93 -8.55
N ALA A 6 7.27 -16.03 -8.00
CA ALA A 6 7.74 -17.37 -8.35
C ALA A 6 7.48 -17.70 -9.83
N ARG A 7 6.28 -17.38 -10.34
CA ARG A 7 5.91 -17.56 -11.75
C ARG A 7 6.74 -16.67 -12.68
N ASN A 8 6.96 -15.41 -12.29
CA ASN A 8 7.82 -14.51 -13.05
C ASN A 8 9.26 -15.05 -13.14
N LYS A 9 9.82 -15.54 -12.02
CA LYS A 9 11.13 -16.20 -11.99
C LYS A 9 11.19 -17.51 -12.77
N ALA A 10 10.06 -18.17 -12.99
CA ALA A 10 9.94 -19.35 -13.84
C ALA A 10 9.85 -19.03 -15.34
N GLY A 11 9.91 -17.74 -15.72
CA GLY A 11 9.93 -17.29 -17.11
C GLY A 11 8.58 -16.85 -17.68
N GLU A 12 7.52 -16.85 -16.87
CA GLU A 12 6.24 -16.29 -17.29
C GLU A 12 6.30 -14.75 -17.39
N HIS A 13 5.66 -14.17 -18.40
CA HIS A 13 5.59 -12.71 -18.58
C HIS A 13 4.45 -12.11 -17.73
N LEU A 14 4.70 -11.95 -16.44
CA LEU A 14 3.78 -11.29 -15.51
C LEU A 14 4.50 -10.33 -14.55
N GLY A 15 3.76 -9.37 -14.05
CA GLY A 15 4.17 -8.43 -13.02
C GLY A 15 2.99 -8.01 -12.15
N ILE A 16 3.21 -7.01 -11.30
CA ILE A 16 2.15 -6.36 -10.52
C ILE A 16 2.36 -4.85 -10.55
N CYS A 17 1.28 -4.09 -10.68
CA CYS A 17 1.31 -2.64 -10.52
C CYS A 17 1.27 -2.31 -9.02
N SER A 18 2.23 -1.51 -8.54
CA SER A 18 2.17 -0.93 -7.21
C SER A 18 1.56 0.47 -7.29
N VAL A 19 0.38 0.64 -6.68
CA VAL A 19 -0.35 1.92 -6.66
C VAL A 19 0.01 2.66 -5.38
N CYS A 20 0.95 3.61 -5.48
CA CYS A 20 1.43 4.41 -4.35
C CYS A 20 0.65 5.73 -4.19
N SER A 21 -0.66 5.64 -3.95
CA SER A 21 -1.53 6.83 -3.81
C SER A 21 -2.44 6.72 -2.59
N ALA A 22 -2.60 7.84 -1.88
CA ALA A 22 -3.56 7.99 -0.79
C ALA A 22 -4.86 8.67 -1.25
N HIS A 23 -4.99 9.03 -2.54
CA HIS A 23 -6.19 9.70 -3.03
C HIS A 23 -7.34 8.70 -3.21
N PRO A 24 -8.53 8.93 -2.61
CA PRO A 24 -9.63 7.97 -2.59
C PRO A 24 -10.03 7.51 -4.01
N LEU A 25 -10.24 8.44 -4.94
CA LEU A 25 -10.63 8.11 -6.32
C LEU A 25 -9.58 7.28 -7.08
N VAL A 26 -8.30 7.41 -6.75
CA VAL A 26 -7.23 6.61 -7.39
C VAL A 26 -7.28 5.18 -6.87
N ILE A 27 -7.48 5.01 -5.56
CA ILE A 27 -7.67 3.69 -4.94
C ILE A 27 -8.92 3.04 -5.52
N GLU A 28 -10.06 3.73 -5.51
CA GLU A 28 -11.32 3.26 -6.08
C GLU A 28 -11.17 2.82 -7.54
N SER A 29 -10.56 3.67 -8.37
CA SER A 29 -10.30 3.36 -9.79
C SER A 29 -9.43 2.11 -9.96
N SER A 30 -8.43 1.93 -9.10
CA SER A 30 -7.55 0.75 -9.15
C SER A 30 -8.30 -0.54 -8.80
N LEU A 31 -9.23 -0.48 -7.85
CA LEU A 31 -10.07 -1.62 -7.49
C LEU A 31 -11.10 -1.95 -8.57
N LEU A 32 -11.77 -0.93 -9.11
CA LEU A 32 -12.75 -1.08 -10.20
C LEU A 32 -12.09 -1.66 -11.45
N PHE A 33 -10.86 -1.25 -11.75
CA PHE A 33 -10.13 -1.72 -12.93
C PHE A 33 -9.91 -3.24 -12.91
N ASP A 34 -9.60 -3.82 -11.76
CA ASP A 34 -9.38 -5.26 -11.61
C ASP A 34 -10.59 -6.02 -11.03
N LEU A 35 -11.73 -5.38 -10.81
CA LEU A 35 -12.89 -5.99 -10.15
C LEU A 35 -13.32 -7.32 -10.83
N ASN A 36 -13.34 -7.32 -12.16
CA ASN A 36 -13.78 -8.46 -12.98
C ASN A 36 -12.63 -9.37 -13.45
N THR A 37 -11.44 -9.24 -12.85
CA THR A 37 -10.29 -10.12 -13.11
C THR A 37 -9.99 -10.97 -11.88
N ASP A 38 -9.06 -11.92 -11.98
CA ASP A 38 -8.51 -12.65 -10.83
C ASP A 38 -7.25 -11.99 -10.26
N ASN A 39 -6.90 -10.80 -10.75
CA ASN A 39 -5.68 -10.11 -10.33
C ASN A 39 -5.78 -9.62 -8.88
N LYS A 40 -4.62 -9.56 -8.24
CA LYS A 40 -4.45 -8.90 -6.93
C LYS A 40 -4.10 -7.45 -7.16
N VAL A 41 -4.66 -6.56 -6.35
CA VAL A 41 -4.34 -5.13 -6.37
C VAL A 41 -3.40 -4.81 -5.21
N LEU A 42 -2.29 -4.14 -5.51
CA LEU A 42 -1.30 -3.69 -4.53
C LEU A 42 -1.43 -2.17 -4.34
N ILE A 43 -1.80 -1.77 -3.12
CA ILE A 43 -1.84 -0.37 -2.69
C ILE A 43 -0.74 -0.17 -1.64
N GLU A 44 0.09 0.84 -1.82
CA GLU A 44 1.18 1.14 -0.89
C GLU A 44 1.08 2.56 -0.33
N ALA A 45 1.52 2.73 0.91
CA ALA A 45 1.68 4.03 1.54
C ALA A 45 3.14 4.24 1.96
N THR A 46 3.65 5.45 1.71
CA THR A 46 4.96 5.89 2.20
C THR A 46 4.93 6.22 3.70
N SER A 47 6.09 6.20 4.36
CA SER A 47 6.24 6.69 5.75
C SER A 47 5.85 8.17 5.94
N ASN A 48 5.96 8.98 4.89
CA ASN A 48 5.50 10.38 4.91
C ASN A 48 3.98 10.48 4.90
N GLN A 49 3.31 9.61 4.14
CA GLN A 49 1.85 9.56 4.05
C GLN A 49 1.25 9.07 5.35
N VAL A 50 1.72 7.92 5.83
CA VAL A 50 1.13 7.13 6.91
C VAL A 50 2.25 6.66 7.84
N ASN A 51 2.15 7.01 9.12
CA ASN A 51 3.08 6.54 10.16
C ASN A 51 2.41 6.53 11.55
N GLN A 52 3.13 6.16 12.60
CA GLN A 52 2.60 6.07 13.96
C GLN A 52 2.06 7.41 14.51
N PHE A 53 2.45 8.53 13.90
CA PHE A 53 2.01 9.89 14.23
C PHE A 53 0.97 10.44 13.25
N GLY A 54 0.57 9.67 12.22
CA GLY A 54 -0.44 10.06 11.23
C GLY A 54 0.12 10.53 9.89
N GLY A 55 1.43 10.77 9.77
CA GLY A 55 2.01 11.37 8.55
C GLY A 55 1.31 12.67 8.13
N TYR A 56 1.38 13.02 6.85
CA TYR A 56 0.64 14.19 6.34
C TYR A 56 -0.85 13.89 6.06
N THR A 57 -1.25 12.63 6.00
CA THR A 57 -2.65 12.24 5.77
C THR A 57 -3.49 12.26 7.04
N GLY A 58 -2.85 12.30 8.21
CA GLY A 58 -3.49 12.11 9.51
C GLY A 58 -3.82 10.65 9.84
N MET A 59 -3.41 9.69 8.99
CA MET A 59 -3.71 8.27 9.15
C MET A 59 -2.52 7.50 9.72
N LYS A 60 -2.81 6.64 10.70
CA LYS A 60 -1.90 5.54 11.10
C LYS A 60 -2.06 4.35 10.14
N PRO A 61 -1.15 3.36 10.16
CA PRO A 61 -1.27 2.19 9.29
C PRO A 61 -2.60 1.43 9.41
N ALA A 62 -3.18 1.37 10.62
CA ALA A 62 -4.50 0.78 10.82
C ALA A 62 -5.62 1.60 10.16
N ASP A 63 -5.54 2.93 10.24
CA ASP A 63 -6.51 3.84 9.63
C ASP A 63 -6.44 3.75 8.11
N PHE A 64 -5.23 3.72 7.53
CA PHE A 64 -5.05 3.55 6.07
C PHE A 64 -5.59 2.21 5.57
N ARG A 65 -5.34 1.13 6.31
CA ARG A 65 -5.92 -0.18 6.02
C ARG A 65 -7.45 -0.11 6.00
N ASP A 66 -8.06 0.45 7.03
CA ASP A 66 -9.52 0.50 7.16
C ASP A 66 -10.13 1.45 6.13
N PHE A 67 -9.44 2.53 5.76
CA PHE A 67 -9.79 3.41 4.66
C PHE A 67 -9.83 2.68 3.31
N VAL A 68 -8.77 1.93 2.96
CA VAL A 68 -8.73 1.15 1.70
C VAL A 68 -9.79 0.05 1.72
N TYR A 69 -10.02 -0.61 2.86
CA TYR A 69 -11.08 -1.62 2.98
C TYR A 69 -12.49 -1.03 2.88
N GLY A 70 -12.72 0.19 3.37
CA GLY A 70 -13.98 0.89 3.17
C GLY A 70 -14.28 1.08 1.70
N ILE A 71 -13.31 1.60 0.92
CA ILE A 71 -13.45 1.77 -0.53
C ILE A 71 -13.68 0.42 -1.21
N ALA A 72 -12.92 -0.62 -0.82
CA ALA A 72 -13.09 -1.97 -1.36
C ALA A 72 -14.48 -2.54 -1.11
N GLN A 73 -15.04 -2.32 0.07
CA GLN A 73 -16.39 -2.73 0.40
C GLN A 73 -17.43 -1.98 -0.44
N GLU A 74 -17.27 -0.67 -0.63
CA GLU A 74 -18.17 0.16 -1.44
C GLU A 74 -18.23 -0.31 -2.91
N VAL A 75 -17.09 -0.67 -3.49
CA VAL A 75 -17.03 -1.15 -4.89
C VAL A 75 -17.27 -2.66 -5.04
N GLY A 76 -17.38 -3.40 -3.94
CA GLY A 76 -17.54 -4.86 -3.94
C GLY A 76 -16.27 -5.64 -4.30
N PHE A 77 -15.08 -5.07 -4.09
CA PHE A 77 -13.82 -5.74 -4.37
C PHE A 77 -13.44 -6.74 -3.26
N PRO A 78 -13.07 -8.00 -3.58
CA PRO A 78 -12.72 -9.00 -2.57
C PRO A 78 -11.47 -8.62 -1.77
N ARG A 79 -11.61 -8.51 -0.45
CA ARG A 79 -10.53 -8.07 0.45
C ARG A 79 -9.30 -8.98 0.41
N GLU A 80 -9.49 -10.26 0.18
CA GLU A 80 -8.44 -11.28 0.04
C GLU A 80 -7.54 -11.08 -1.18
N ARG A 81 -8.00 -10.29 -2.17
CA ARG A 81 -7.23 -9.92 -3.35
C ARG A 81 -6.46 -8.61 -3.18
N LEU A 82 -6.69 -7.88 -2.08
CA LEU A 82 -5.93 -6.69 -1.73
C LEU A 82 -4.62 -7.03 -1.03
N ILE A 83 -3.55 -6.40 -1.49
CA ILE A 83 -2.24 -6.40 -0.84
C ILE A 83 -1.96 -4.97 -0.41
N LEU A 84 -1.63 -4.79 0.87
CA LEU A 84 -1.21 -3.50 1.41
C LEU A 84 0.30 -3.54 1.65
N GLY A 85 1.02 -2.56 1.12
CA GLY A 85 2.46 -2.42 1.26
C GLY A 85 2.87 -1.13 1.95
N GLY A 86 4.12 -1.11 2.43
CA GLY A 86 4.76 0.07 2.98
C GLY A 86 5.94 0.45 2.10
N ASP A 87 5.89 1.65 1.54
CA ASP A 87 6.92 2.16 0.65
C ASP A 87 7.96 2.99 1.43
N HIS A 88 9.23 2.79 1.12
CA HIS A 88 10.36 3.47 1.75
C HIS A 88 10.28 3.58 3.29
N LEU A 89 9.95 2.46 3.97
CA LEU A 89 9.99 2.40 5.43
C LEU A 89 11.44 2.53 5.94
N GLY A 90 11.61 3.38 6.95
CA GLY A 90 12.92 3.78 7.46
C GLY A 90 12.93 5.23 7.95
N PRO A 91 14.12 5.79 8.22
CA PRO A 91 14.26 7.08 8.90
C PRO A 91 13.96 8.31 8.02
N ASN A 92 13.30 8.12 6.87
CA ASN A 92 13.14 9.14 5.84
C ASN A 92 12.41 10.40 6.36
N CYS A 93 11.41 10.23 7.22
CA CYS A 93 10.68 11.35 7.82
C CYS A 93 11.49 12.12 8.87
N TRP A 94 12.55 11.52 9.41
CA TRP A 94 13.30 12.00 10.57
C TRP A 94 14.79 12.20 10.24
N GLN A 95 15.13 12.44 8.96
CA GLN A 95 16.52 12.66 8.53
C GLN A 95 17.21 13.84 9.24
N ASN A 96 16.42 14.79 9.74
CA ASN A 96 16.92 15.96 10.47
C ASN A 96 17.20 15.66 11.96
N GLU A 97 16.97 14.43 12.43
CA GLU A 97 17.20 14.02 13.81
C GLU A 97 18.51 13.22 13.95
N PRO A 98 19.08 13.12 15.17
CA PRO A 98 20.18 12.21 15.43
C PRO A 98 19.84 10.76 15.04
N ALA A 99 20.80 10.03 14.48
CA ALA A 99 20.59 8.70 13.93
C ALA A 99 19.86 7.74 14.89
N ALA A 100 20.20 7.75 16.18
CA ALA A 100 19.53 6.92 17.18
C ALA A 100 18.03 7.21 17.31
N ALA A 101 17.66 8.50 17.36
CA ALA A 101 16.27 8.93 17.48
C ALA A 101 15.47 8.66 16.20
N ALA A 102 16.08 8.87 15.04
CA ALA A 102 15.46 8.58 13.75
C ALA A 102 15.19 7.06 13.58
N MET A 103 16.14 6.22 13.98
CA MET A 103 16.00 4.75 13.91
C MET A 103 14.99 4.21 14.91
N GLU A 104 14.85 4.81 16.10
CA GLU A 104 13.82 4.41 17.07
C GLU A 104 12.39 4.62 16.55
N LYS A 105 12.20 5.63 15.69
CA LYS A 105 10.90 5.93 15.06
C LYS A 105 10.62 5.11 13.79
N SER A 106 11.63 4.44 13.23
CA SER A 106 11.59 3.79 11.91
C SER A 106 10.95 2.41 11.90
#